data_AF-A0A5Y4AZK3-F1
#
_entry.id   AF-A0A5Y4AZK3-F1
#
_cell.length_a   1.000
_cell.length_b   1.000
_cell.length_c   1.000
_cell.angle_alpha   90.00
_cell.angle_beta   90.00
_cell.angle_gamma   90.00
#
_symmetry.space_group_name_H-M   'P 1'
#
loop_
_entity.id
_entity.type
_entity.pdbx_description
1 polymer ?
#
loop_
_entity_poly.entity_id
_entity_poly.type
_entity_poly.pdbx_seq_one_letter_code
_entity_poly.pdbx_strand_id
1 'polypeptide(L)'
;MLKRFLKRPVLGQIAWLLLFSFYIAVCLNIAFYKQVLQDLPLNSLRNVLVFISMPVVAFSVVNSVLTLASFIWLNRLLACVFILVGAAAQYFILTYGIIIDRSMIANMMDTTPAETFALMTPQMVLTLGLSGVLAAVIAFWVKIRPATPRLRSGLYRLVSILISILLVILVAAFFYKDYASLFRNNKQLIKALSPSNSIVASWSWYSHQRLANLPLVRIGEDAHRNPLMLKGDRKNLTILIVGETSRGDDFSLGGYPRDTNPLLAKDDVIYFPHTTSCGTATAISVPCMFSDMPRKHYDEELAHHQEGLLDIIQRAGINVLWNDNDGGCKGACDRVPHQNVTELNLPGQCIDGECYDEVLFHGLEDYIDHLKGDGVIVLHTIGSHGPTYYNRYPPQFKKFTPTCDTNEIQNCSQQQLIKTYDNTVLYVDYIVDKAINLLKSHQDKFTTSLVYLSDHGESLGENGVYLHGLPYSIAPDTQKHVPMLIWLSKDYQQRYQVDQACLQKRASTLDYSQDNLFSTMLGLTGVQTTYYQAADDILQPCRRLSE
;
A
#
# COMPACT_ATOMS: atom_id res chain seq x y z
N MET A 1 -16.78 -5.94 -50.56
CA MET A 1 -17.77 -6.00 -49.46
C MET A 1 -17.37 -5.21 -48.20
N LEU A 2 -16.08 -4.93 -47.92
CA LEU A 2 -15.66 -4.15 -46.73
C LEU A 2 -16.16 -2.68 -46.67
N LYS A 3 -16.39 -2.02 -47.82
CA LYS A 3 -16.84 -0.60 -47.85
C LYS A 3 -18.27 -0.37 -47.34
N ARG A 4 -19.11 -1.41 -47.22
CA ARG A 4 -20.50 -1.29 -46.74
C ARG A 4 -20.61 -1.35 -45.21
N PHE A 5 -19.62 -1.94 -44.53
CA PHE A 5 -19.55 -2.05 -43.06
C PHE A 5 -18.87 -0.86 -42.37
N LEU A 6 -18.28 0.08 -43.12
CA LEU A 6 -17.53 1.22 -42.59
C LEU A 6 -18.24 2.58 -42.79
N LYS A 7 -19.56 2.60 -42.99
CA LYS A 7 -20.31 3.86 -42.87
C LYS A 7 -20.35 4.27 -41.40
N ARG A 8 -19.61 5.33 -41.06
CA ARG A 8 -19.59 5.88 -39.69
C ARG A 8 -21.02 6.20 -39.24
N PRO A 9 -21.46 5.69 -38.08
CA PRO A 9 -22.76 6.04 -37.52
C PRO A 9 -22.83 7.54 -37.29
N VAL A 10 -23.99 8.13 -37.55
CA VAL A 10 -24.24 9.56 -37.41
C VAL A 10 -25.25 9.77 -36.30
N LEU A 11 -24.85 10.45 -35.22
CA LEU A 11 -25.74 10.81 -34.12
C LEU A 11 -25.90 12.33 -34.05
N GLY A 12 -27.08 12.79 -33.61
CA GLY A 12 -27.25 14.18 -33.17
C GLY A 12 -26.39 14.47 -31.94
N GLN A 13 -25.99 15.72 -31.74
CA GLN A 13 -25.13 16.10 -30.61
C GLN A 13 -25.70 15.72 -29.24
N ILE A 14 -26.99 15.96 -29.00
CA ILE A 14 -27.66 15.56 -27.75
C ILE A 14 -27.70 14.04 -27.60
N ALA A 15 -28.06 13.31 -28.66
CA ALA A 15 -28.11 11.85 -28.62
C ALA A 15 -26.72 11.24 -28.30
N TRP A 16 -25.65 11.82 -28.86
CA TRP A 16 -24.28 11.41 -28.54
C TRP A 16 -23.96 11.69 -27.06
N LEU A 17 -24.28 12.87 -26.54
CA LEU A 17 -24.03 13.24 -25.14
C LEU A 17 -24.76 12.30 -24.19
N LEU A 18 -26.08 12.10 -24.38
CA LEU A 18 -26.89 11.22 -23.56
C LEU A 18 -26.38 9.76 -23.62
N LEU A 19 -26.01 9.25 -24.79
CA LEU A 19 -25.52 7.88 -24.93
C LEU A 19 -24.25 7.64 -24.10
N PHE A 20 -23.24 8.51 -24.23
CA PHE A 20 -21.98 8.32 -23.52
C PHE A 20 -22.09 8.67 -22.04
N SER A 21 -22.95 9.62 -21.66
CA SER A 21 -23.28 9.85 -20.26
C SER A 21 -23.97 8.65 -19.62
N PHE A 22 -24.86 7.97 -20.34
CA PHE A 22 -25.48 6.73 -19.87
C PHE A 22 -24.44 5.63 -19.70
N TYR A 23 -23.58 5.43 -20.69
CA TYR A 23 -22.51 4.42 -20.63
C TYR A 23 -21.59 4.64 -19.41
N ILE A 24 -21.11 5.87 -19.22
CA ILE A 24 -20.24 6.20 -18.08
C ILE A 24 -20.99 6.04 -16.76
N ALA A 25 -22.20 6.59 -16.64
CA ALA A 25 -22.92 6.59 -15.38
C ALA A 25 -23.46 5.22 -14.98
N VAL A 26 -23.83 4.36 -15.94
CA VAL A 26 -24.48 3.08 -15.63
C VAL A 26 -23.53 1.91 -15.83
N CYS A 27 -22.88 1.81 -16.99
CA CYS A 27 -22.05 0.65 -17.33
C CYS A 27 -20.67 0.67 -16.67
N LEU A 28 -20.11 1.85 -16.40
CA LEU A 28 -18.79 2.02 -15.76
C LEU A 28 -18.87 2.30 -14.25
N ASN A 29 -20.04 2.12 -13.64
CA ASN A 29 -20.28 2.30 -12.21
C ASN A 29 -21.00 1.11 -11.56
N ILE A 30 -20.96 -0.06 -12.18
CA ILE A 30 -21.51 -1.31 -11.63
C ILE A 30 -20.87 -1.62 -10.27
N ALA A 31 -19.57 -1.34 -10.12
CA ALA A 31 -18.85 -1.49 -8.86
C ALA A 31 -19.49 -0.68 -7.72
N PHE A 32 -19.74 0.61 -7.97
CA PHE A 32 -20.40 1.51 -7.03
C PHE A 32 -21.79 0.99 -6.65
N TYR A 33 -22.61 0.59 -7.62
CA TYR A 33 -23.95 0.08 -7.34
C TYR A 33 -23.93 -1.22 -6.54
N LYS A 34 -22.96 -2.11 -6.79
CA LYS A 34 -22.80 -3.35 -6.02
C LYS A 34 -22.46 -3.07 -4.55
N GLN A 35 -21.59 -2.10 -4.28
CA GLN A 35 -21.26 -1.68 -2.91
C GLN A 35 -22.47 -1.05 -2.21
N VAL A 36 -23.21 -0.17 -2.90
CA VAL A 36 -24.44 0.42 -2.35
C VAL A 36 -25.45 -0.66 -1.93
N LEU A 37 -25.60 -1.74 -2.70
CA LEU A 37 -26.53 -2.82 -2.36
C LEU A 37 -26.16 -3.58 -1.09
N GLN A 38 -24.89 -3.53 -0.66
CA GLN A 38 -24.45 -4.12 0.61
C GLN A 38 -24.90 -3.25 1.80
N ASP A 39 -24.87 -1.93 1.64
CA ASP A 39 -25.23 -0.95 2.69
C ASP A 39 -26.70 -0.51 2.67
N LEU A 40 -27.39 -0.70 1.55
CA LEU A 40 -28.78 -0.31 1.32
C LEU A 40 -29.60 -1.52 0.83
N PRO A 41 -30.05 -2.41 1.74
CA PRO A 41 -30.83 -3.57 1.35
C PRO A 41 -32.18 -3.15 0.72
N LEU A 42 -32.52 -3.78 -0.41
CA LEU A 42 -33.72 -3.49 -1.20
C LEU A 42 -35.00 -4.12 -0.60
N ASN A 43 -35.20 -3.96 0.70
CA ASN A 43 -36.32 -4.55 1.45
C ASN A 43 -37.58 -3.67 1.52
N SER A 44 -37.51 -2.44 1.01
CA SER A 44 -38.62 -1.49 1.02
C SER A 44 -38.71 -0.72 -0.29
N LEU A 45 -39.92 -0.30 -0.67
CA LEU A 45 -40.13 0.53 -1.86
C LEU A 45 -39.29 1.81 -1.80
N ARG A 46 -39.13 2.40 -0.61
CA ARG A 46 -38.31 3.61 -0.42
C ARG A 46 -36.84 3.34 -0.75
N ASN A 47 -36.26 2.24 -0.26
CA ASN A 47 -34.87 1.88 -0.58
C ASN A 47 -34.68 1.55 -2.06
N VAL A 48 -35.66 0.89 -2.69
CA VAL A 48 -35.66 0.63 -4.14
C VAL A 48 -35.65 1.94 -4.93
N LEU A 49 -36.49 2.92 -4.55
CA LEU A 49 -36.52 4.23 -5.20
C LEU A 49 -35.23 5.02 -4.99
N VAL A 50 -34.65 4.97 -3.78
CA VAL A 50 -33.35 5.58 -3.48
C VAL A 50 -32.26 4.95 -4.37
N PHE A 51 -32.19 3.63 -4.47
CA PHE A 51 -31.21 2.93 -5.29
C PHE A 51 -31.34 3.28 -6.78
N ILE A 52 -32.55 3.23 -7.34
CA ILE A 52 -32.81 3.56 -8.76
C ILE A 52 -32.53 5.05 -9.06
N SER A 53 -32.65 5.93 -8.06
CA SER A 53 -32.31 7.35 -8.22
C SER A 53 -30.81 7.61 -8.42
N MET A 54 -29.93 6.73 -7.95
CA MET A 54 -28.48 6.96 -8.02
C MET A 54 -27.93 6.95 -9.45
N PRO A 55 -28.27 5.98 -10.33
CA PRO A 55 -27.98 6.09 -11.76
C PRO A 55 -28.50 7.37 -12.41
N VAL A 56 -29.68 7.85 -12.01
CA VAL A 56 -30.27 9.09 -12.54
C VAL A 56 -29.42 10.30 -12.15
N VAL A 57 -28.96 10.37 -10.91
CA VAL A 57 -28.06 11.44 -10.43
C VAL A 57 -26.71 11.38 -11.14
N ALA A 58 -26.05 10.20 -11.16
CA ALA A 58 -24.77 10.02 -11.83
C ALA A 58 -24.84 10.40 -13.32
N PHE A 59 -25.89 9.93 -14.01
CA PHE A 59 -26.18 10.28 -15.40
C PHE A 59 -26.34 11.79 -15.59
N SER A 60 -27.14 12.43 -14.73
CA SER A 60 -27.43 13.86 -14.82
C SER A 60 -26.17 14.72 -14.62
N VAL A 61 -25.29 14.33 -13.69
CA VAL A 61 -24.01 15.01 -13.45
C VAL A 61 -23.08 14.84 -14.65
N VAL A 62 -22.85 13.60 -15.11
CA VAL A 62 -21.97 13.33 -16.26
C VAL A 62 -22.50 14.01 -17.52
N ASN A 63 -23.82 13.97 -17.77
CA ASN A 63 -24.44 14.66 -18.91
C ASN A 63 -24.25 16.17 -18.85
N SER A 64 -24.41 16.77 -17.67
CA SER A 64 -24.19 18.21 -17.49
C SER A 64 -22.75 18.59 -17.83
N VAL A 65 -21.78 17.83 -17.29
CA VAL A 65 -20.34 18.06 -17.52
C VAL A 65 -19.96 17.89 -19.00
N LEU A 66 -20.36 16.79 -19.64
CA LEU A 66 -20.08 16.57 -21.07
C LEU A 66 -20.78 17.60 -21.96
N THR A 67 -21.99 18.03 -21.60
CA THR A 67 -22.72 19.07 -22.34
C THR A 67 -22.03 20.42 -22.22
N LEU A 68 -21.54 20.79 -21.03
CA LEU A 68 -20.73 21.99 -20.82
C LEU A 68 -19.44 21.95 -21.66
N ALA A 69 -18.70 20.84 -21.62
CA ALA A 69 -17.50 20.64 -22.44
C ALA A 69 -17.80 20.74 -23.94
N SER A 70 -19.02 20.43 -24.38
CA SER A 70 -19.41 20.52 -25.78
C SER A 70 -19.53 21.97 -26.30
N PHE A 71 -19.66 22.98 -25.43
CA PHE A 71 -19.65 24.39 -25.85
C PHE A 71 -18.27 24.84 -26.34
N ILE A 72 -17.21 24.22 -25.83
CA ILE A 72 -15.81 24.47 -26.19
C ILE A 72 -15.19 23.30 -26.98
N TRP A 73 -16.02 22.42 -27.55
CA TRP A 73 -15.61 21.27 -28.38
C TRP A 73 -14.72 20.21 -27.69
N LEU A 74 -14.68 20.18 -26.35
CA LEU A 74 -13.90 19.21 -25.57
C LEU A 74 -14.68 17.94 -25.20
N ASN A 75 -15.97 17.86 -25.53
CA ASN A 75 -16.83 16.73 -25.16
C ASN A 75 -16.28 15.35 -25.58
N ARG A 76 -15.67 15.24 -26.77
CA ARG A 76 -15.08 13.97 -27.24
C ARG A 76 -13.91 13.53 -26.38
N LEU A 77 -12.97 14.45 -26.15
CA LEU A 77 -11.78 14.21 -25.34
C LEU A 77 -12.20 13.84 -23.91
N LEU A 78 -13.08 14.64 -23.30
CA LEU A 78 -13.52 14.44 -21.94
C LEU A 78 -14.28 13.12 -21.75
N ALA A 79 -15.16 12.75 -22.69
CA ALA A 79 -15.85 11.46 -22.65
C ALA A 79 -14.86 10.29 -22.72
N CYS A 80 -13.82 10.38 -23.55
CA CYS A 80 -12.82 9.31 -23.65
C CYS A 80 -11.97 9.18 -22.40
N VAL A 81 -11.55 10.30 -21.80
CA VAL A 81 -10.86 10.29 -20.50
C VAL A 81 -11.75 9.65 -19.44
N PHE A 82 -13.02 10.06 -19.34
CA PHE A 82 -13.97 9.49 -18.37
C PHE A 82 -14.22 8.00 -18.59
N ILE A 83 -14.30 7.56 -19.85
CA ILE A 83 -14.47 6.14 -20.19
C ILE A 83 -13.23 5.33 -19.77
N LEU A 84 -12.02 5.78 -20.12
CA LEU A 84 -10.79 5.05 -19.81
C LEU A 84 -10.56 4.95 -18.30
N VAL A 85 -10.70 6.08 -17.60
CA VAL A 85 -10.54 6.14 -16.14
C VAL A 85 -11.64 5.33 -15.44
N GLY A 86 -12.90 5.46 -15.89
CA GLY A 86 -14.02 4.70 -15.31
C GLY A 86 -13.91 3.19 -15.54
N ALA A 87 -13.45 2.76 -16.72
CA ALA A 87 -13.22 1.35 -17.01
C ALA A 87 -12.09 0.77 -16.15
N ALA A 88 -10.98 1.50 -16.02
CA ALA A 88 -9.87 1.09 -15.16
C ALA A 88 -10.29 1.00 -13.69
N ALA A 89 -10.86 2.06 -13.13
CA ALA A 89 -11.31 2.10 -11.74
C ALA A 89 -12.33 0.98 -11.46
N GLN A 90 -13.33 0.80 -12.33
CA GLN A 90 -14.30 -0.27 -12.18
C GLN A 90 -13.66 -1.66 -12.19
N TYR A 91 -12.70 -1.93 -13.09
CA TYR A 91 -12.02 -3.21 -13.16
C TYR A 91 -11.34 -3.54 -11.83
N PHE A 92 -10.52 -2.63 -11.31
CA PHE A 92 -9.78 -2.87 -10.08
C PHE A 92 -10.69 -2.96 -8.84
N ILE A 93 -11.73 -2.11 -8.74
CA ILE A 93 -12.70 -2.19 -7.64
C ILE A 93 -13.46 -3.53 -7.67
N LEU A 94 -13.88 -4.01 -8.85
CA LEU A 94 -14.63 -5.27 -8.95
C LEU A 94 -13.76 -6.52 -8.75
N THR A 95 -12.51 -6.47 -9.19
CA THR A 95 -11.60 -7.63 -9.20
C THR A 95 -10.89 -7.79 -7.86
N TYR A 96 -10.44 -6.68 -7.26
CA TYR A 96 -9.61 -6.70 -6.05
C TYR A 96 -10.27 -6.06 -4.83
N GLY A 97 -11.40 -5.36 -5.00
CA GLY A 97 -12.08 -4.69 -3.87
C GLY A 97 -11.39 -3.40 -3.41
N ILE A 98 -10.44 -2.86 -4.18
CA ILE A 98 -9.70 -1.65 -3.81
C ILE A 98 -10.57 -0.40 -3.80
N ILE A 99 -10.07 0.67 -3.18
CA ILE A 99 -10.71 1.98 -3.13
C ILE A 99 -9.79 3.01 -3.77
N ILE A 100 -10.33 3.83 -4.68
CA ILE A 100 -9.57 4.87 -5.39
C ILE A 100 -9.60 6.17 -4.58
N ASP A 101 -8.58 6.40 -3.78
CA ASP A 101 -8.38 7.64 -3.03
C ASP A 101 -6.96 8.18 -3.15
N ARG A 102 -6.63 9.22 -2.37
CA ARG A 102 -5.33 9.90 -2.45
C ARG A 102 -4.17 8.92 -2.28
N SER A 103 -4.23 8.03 -1.29
CA SER A 103 -3.18 7.04 -1.03
C SER A 103 -3.05 6.03 -2.17
N MET A 104 -4.17 5.60 -2.76
CA MET A 104 -4.09 4.74 -3.94
C MET A 104 -3.43 5.43 -5.14
N ILE A 105 -3.63 6.74 -5.33
CA ILE A 105 -2.89 7.52 -6.34
C ILE A 105 -1.40 7.62 -5.98
N ALA A 106 -1.05 7.82 -4.70
CA ALA A 106 0.34 7.80 -4.25
C ALA A 106 1.02 6.45 -4.57
N ASN A 107 0.38 5.33 -4.22
CA ASN A 107 0.86 3.98 -4.56
C ASN A 107 1.08 3.82 -6.07
N MET A 108 0.17 4.33 -6.92
CA MET A 108 0.31 4.29 -8.38
C MET A 108 1.46 5.16 -8.91
N MET A 109 1.86 6.20 -8.18
CA MET A 109 2.96 7.09 -8.57
C MET A 109 4.32 6.58 -8.09
N ASP A 110 4.35 5.85 -6.98
CA ASP A 110 5.56 5.28 -6.38
C ASP A 110 5.88 3.86 -6.87
N THR A 111 5.00 3.27 -7.70
CA THR A 111 5.18 1.92 -8.25
C THR A 111 6.28 1.83 -9.30
N THR A 112 6.87 0.65 -9.45
CA THR A 112 7.86 0.34 -10.49
C THR A 112 7.22 -0.28 -11.75
N PRO A 113 7.94 -0.29 -12.90
CA PRO A 113 7.49 -1.04 -14.07
C PRO A 113 7.25 -2.53 -13.78
N ALA A 114 8.10 -3.16 -12.96
CA ALA A 114 7.99 -4.58 -12.62
C ALA A 114 6.66 -4.87 -11.87
N GLU A 115 6.35 -4.09 -10.83
CA GLU A 115 5.07 -4.18 -10.10
C GLU A 115 3.87 -3.94 -11.02
N THR A 116 3.94 -2.94 -11.91
CA THR A 116 2.86 -2.65 -12.86
C THR A 116 2.64 -3.82 -13.83
N PHE A 117 3.71 -4.42 -14.34
CA PHE A 117 3.63 -5.58 -15.23
C PHE A 117 3.12 -6.83 -14.49
N ALA A 118 3.44 -6.99 -13.20
CA ALA A 118 2.93 -8.09 -12.37
C ALA A 118 1.39 -8.06 -12.23
N LEU A 119 0.76 -6.88 -12.32
CA LEU A 119 -0.70 -6.73 -12.35
C LEU A 119 -1.34 -7.01 -13.73
N MET A 120 -0.56 -7.12 -14.81
CA MET A 120 -1.11 -7.29 -16.15
C MET A 120 -1.59 -8.73 -16.40
N THR A 121 -2.89 -8.88 -16.64
CA THR A 121 -3.51 -10.18 -16.96
C THR A 121 -4.23 -10.13 -18.32
N PRO A 122 -4.40 -11.28 -19.01
CA PRO A 122 -5.22 -11.33 -20.22
C PRO A 122 -6.66 -10.86 -19.97
N GLN A 123 -7.24 -11.19 -18.80
CA GLN A 123 -8.57 -10.70 -18.39
C GLN A 123 -8.61 -9.18 -18.27
N MET A 124 -7.59 -8.56 -17.67
CA MET A 124 -7.48 -7.10 -17.57
C MET A 124 -7.41 -6.47 -18.96
N VAL A 125 -6.51 -6.96 -19.81
CA VAL A 125 -6.31 -6.42 -21.17
C VAL A 125 -7.60 -6.53 -21.99
N LEU A 126 -8.30 -7.67 -21.93
CA LEU A 126 -9.57 -7.85 -22.62
C LEU A 126 -10.65 -6.93 -22.05
N THR A 127 -10.77 -6.84 -20.73
CA THR A 127 -11.83 -6.05 -20.08
C THR A 127 -11.62 -4.56 -20.33
N LEU A 128 -10.42 -4.03 -20.13
CA LEU A 128 -10.08 -2.63 -20.41
C LEU A 128 -10.09 -2.33 -21.91
N GLY A 129 -9.69 -3.30 -22.74
CA GLY A 129 -9.76 -3.21 -24.19
C GLY A 129 -11.20 -3.05 -24.69
N LEU A 130 -12.15 -3.81 -24.15
CA LEU A 130 -13.56 -3.77 -24.56
C LEU A 130 -14.35 -2.63 -23.89
N SER A 131 -14.23 -2.46 -22.57
CA SER A 131 -15.01 -1.46 -21.82
C SER A 131 -14.39 -0.05 -21.82
N GLY A 132 -13.08 0.05 -21.98
CA GLY A 132 -12.37 1.32 -22.04
C GLY A 132 -12.02 1.72 -23.48
N VAL A 133 -11.04 1.03 -24.06
CA VAL A 133 -10.41 1.43 -25.34
C VAL A 133 -11.42 1.39 -26.49
N LEU A 134 -12.14 0.29 -26.67
CA LEU A 134 -13.13 0.15 -27.73
C LEU A 134 -14.27 1.17 -27.57
N ALA A 135 -14.78 1.37 -26.35
CA ALA A 135 -15.81 2.36 -26.07
C ALA A 135 -15.34 3.81 -26.37
N ALA A 136 -14.10 4.15 -26.02
CA ALA A 136 -13.48 5.44 -26.34
C ALA A 136 -13.26 5.61 -27.87
N VAL A 137 -12.82 4.56 -28.55
CA VAL A 137 -12.70 4.55 -30.02
C VAL A 137 -14.06 4.77 -30.67
N ILE A 138 -15.11 4.09 -30.19
CA ILE A 138 -16.48 4.29 -30.67
C ILE A 138 -16.93 5.75 -30.43
N ALA A 139 -16.64 6.32 -29.26
CA ALA A 139 -16.96 7.71 -28.93
C ALA A 139 -16.34 8.71 -29.93
N PHE A 140 -15.09 8.50 -30.34
CA PHE A 140 -14.43 9.28 -31.38
C PHE A 140 -14.93 8.97 -32.80
N TRP A 141 -15.20 7.71 -33.10
CA TRP A 141 -15.57 7.24 -34.44
C TRP A 141 -16.95 7.72 -34.87
N VAL A 142 -17.91 7.82 -33.94
CA VAL A 142 -19.26 8.31 -34.22
C VAL A 142 -19.21 9.75 -34.74
N LYS A 143 -19.82 9.99 -35.90
CA LYS A 143 -19.91 11.32 -36.51
C LYS A 143 -21.03 12.10 -35.83
N ILE A 144 -20.70 13.25 -35.23
CA ILE A 144 -21.70 14.14 -34.65
C ILE A 144 -22.27 15.02 -35.76
N ARG A 145 -23.58 14.92 -36.01
CA ARG A 145 -24.26 15.80 -36.95
C ARG A 145 -24.37 17.19 -36.34
N PRO A 146 -23.81 18.23 -36.97
CA PRO A 146 -24.00 19.60 -36.49
C PRO A 146 -25.49 19.95 -36.63
N ALA A 147 -26.10 20.45 -35.55
CA ALA A 147 -27.47 20.91 -35.60
C ALA A 147 -27.54 22.31 -36.23
N THR A 148 -28.33 22.44 -37.29
CA THR A 148 -28.63 23.69 -37.99
C THR A 148 -30.06 24.10 -37.71
N PRO A 149 -30.34 25.30 -37.19
CA PRO A 149 -29.42 26.40 -36.86
C PRO A 149 -28.69 26.23 -35.51
N ARG A 150 -27.49 26.82 -35.39
CA ARG A 150 -26.61 26.74 -34.20
C ARG A 150 -27.28 27.22 -32.90
N LEU A 151 -28.14 28.25 -32.99
CA LEU A 151 -28.93 28.75 -31.85
C LEU A 151 -29.84 27.68 -31.25
N ARG A 152 -30.55 26.91 -32.09
CA ARG A 152 -31.38 25.79 -31.62
C ARG A 152 -30.53 24.70 -30.96
N SER A 153 -29.34 24.44 -31.50
CA SER A 153 -28.38 23.50 -30.88
C SER A 153 -27.88 23.97 -29.50
N GLY A 154 -27.67 25.28 -29.33
CA GLY A 154 -27.36 25.87 -28.03
C GLY A 154 -28.51 25.70 -27.03
N LEU A 155 -29.73 26.02 -27.46
CA LEU A 155 -30.94 25.89 -26.66
C LEU A 155 -31.18 24.45 -26.20
N TYR A 156 -31.09 23.46 -27.09
CA TYR A 156 -31.27 22.05 -26.70
C TYR A 156 -30.24 21.57 -25.68
N ARG A 157 -29.01 22.07 -25.75
CA ARG A 157 -27.96 21.77 -24.76
C ARG A 157 -28.24 22.42 -23.41
N LEU A 158 -28.68 23.69 -23.41
CA LEU A 158 -29.10 24.37 -22.19
C LEU A 158 -30.30 23.67 -21.55
N VAL A 159 -31.31 23.30 -22.33
CA VAL A 159 -32.46 22.52 -21.86
C VAL A 159 -32.00 21.18 -21.29
N SER A 160 -31.06 20.48 -21.95
CA SER A 160 -30.52 19.22 -21.43
C SER A 160 -29.84 19.40 -20.07
N ILE A 161 -29.04 20.46 -19.87
CA ILE A 161 -28.44 20.79 -18.58
C ILE A 161 -29.52 21.13 -17.54
N LEU A 162 -30.50 21.95 -17.88
CA LEU A 162 -31.59 22.34 -16.97
C LEU A 162 -32.41 21.13 -16.53
N ILE A 163 -32.70 20.18 -17.44
CA ILE A 163 -33.36 18.92 -17.11
C ILE A 163 -32.49 18.09 -16.17
N SER A 164 -31.18 17.96 -16.45
CA SER A 164 -30.26 17.24 -15.55
C SER A 164 -30.19 17.87 -14.15
N ILE A 165 -30.13 19.19 -14.05
CA ILE A 165 -30.15 19.91 -12.77
C ILE A 165 -31.49 19.69 -12.06
N LEU A 166 -32.60 19.81 -12.77
CA LEU A 166 -33.93 19.57 -12.21
C LEU A 166 -34.07 18.15 -11.65
N LEU A 167 -33.58 17.13 -12.36
CA LEU A 167 -33.57 15.75 -11.88
C LEU A 167 -32.78 15.59 -10.58
N VAL A 168 -31.60 16.21 -10.48
CA VAL A 168 -30.80 16.19 -9.24
C VAL A 168 -31.53 16.89 -8.10
N ILE A 169 -32.14 18.05 -8.34
CA ILE A 169 -32.93 18.79 -7.34
C ILE A 169 -34.13 17.97 -6.87
N LEU A 170 -34.85 17.31 -7.78
CA LEU A 170 -35.98 16.46 -7.44
C LEU A 170 -35.53 15.28 -6.57
N VAL A 171 -34.47 14.56 -6.96
CA VAL A 171 -33.92 13.47 -6.16
C VAL A 171 -33.50 13.96 -4.78
N ALA A 172 -32.81 15.11 -4.69
CA ALA A 172 -32.44 15.71 -3.41
C ALA A 172 -33.68 16.06 -2.57
N ALA A 173 -34.71 16.67 -3.15
CA ALA A 173 -35.93 17.04 -2.43
C ALA A 173 -36.64 15.84 -1.78
N PHE A 174 -36.66 14.68 -2.47
CA PHE A 174 -37.33 13.47 -1.96
C PHE A 174 -36.44 12.56 -1.11
N PHE A 175 -35.13 12.51 -1.36
CA PHE A 175 -34.22 11.49 -0.81
C PHE A 175 -32.97 12.06 -0.11
N TYR A 176 -32.88 13.37 0.12
CA TYR A 176 -31.70 13.99 0.76
C TYR A 176 -31.29 13.32 2.08
N LYS A 177 -32.26 13.01 2.96
CA LYS A 177 -31.96 12.36 4.26
C LYS A 177 -31.35 10.97 4.08
N ASP A 178 -31.79 10.21 3.09
CA ASP A 178 -31.30 8.86 2.83
C ASP A 178 -29.88 8.92 2.24
N TYR A 179 -29.65 9.80 1.28
CA TYR A 179 -28.31 10.07 0.73
C TYR A 179 -27.35 10.57 1.81
N ALA A 180 -27.76 11.56 2.60
CA ALA A 180 -26.93 12.13 3.66
C ALA A 180 -26.58 11.09 4.72
N SER A 181 -27.53 10.25 5.13
CA SER A 181 -27.27 9.15 6.06
C SER A 181 -26.30 8.12 5.46
N LEU A 182 -26.60 7.64 4.25
CA LEU A 182 -25.79 6.61 3.57
C LEU A 182 -24.35 7.07 3.38
N PHE A 183 -24.12 8.25 2.78
CA PHE A 183 -22.77 8.73 2.50
C PHE A 183 -22.03 9.27 3.73
N ARG A 184 -22.73 9.70 4.79
CA ARG A 184 -22.08 10.08 6.05
C ARG A 184 -21.56 8.87 6.79
N ASN A 185 -22.32 7.78 6.80
CA ASN A 185 -21.94 6.52 7.45
C ASN A 185 -20.96 5.73 6.59
N ASN A 186 -21.04 5.86 5.26
CA ASN A 186 -20.23 5.13 4.29
C ASN A 186 -19.52 6.08 3.32
N LYS A 187 -18.61 6.92 3.85
CA LYS A 187 -17.87 7.93 3.08
C LYS A 187 -17.07 7.32 1.91
N GLN A 188 -16.71 6.05 2.01
CA GLN A 188 -16.01 5.28 1.00
C GLN A 188 -16.83 5.06 -0.28
N LEU A 189 -18.16 5.05 -0.22
CA LEU A 189 -18.99 4.82 -1.41
C LEU A 189 -18.73 5.88 -2.49
N ILE A 190 -18.46 7.13 -2.09
CA ILE A 190 -18.13 8.21 -3.02
C ILE A 190 -16.81 7.93 -3.75
N LYS A 191 -15.84 7.26 -3.09
CA LYS A 191 -14.54 6.86 -3.66
C LYS A 191 -14.65 5.70 -4.65
N ALA A 192 -15.81 5.03 -4.75
CA ALA A 192 -16.10 4.04 -5.79
C ALA A 192 -16.82 4.63 -7.02
N LEU A 193 -17.36 5.85 -6.91
CA LEU A 193 -18.11 6.50 -7.98
C LEU A 193 -17.16 7.12 -9.01
N SER A 194 -17.14 6.55 -10.22
CA SER A 194 -16.32 6.99 -11.34
C SER A 194 -17.06 7.96 -12.26
N PRO A 195 -16.37 8.95 -12.86
CA PRO A 195 -14.93 9.23 -12.77
C PRO A 195 -14.56 10.18 -11.62
N SER A 196 -15.49 10.56 -10.76
CA SER A 196 -15.24 11.54 -9.68
C SER A 196 -14.18 11.10 -8.70
N ASN A 197 -14.12 9.81 -8.39
CA ASN A 197 -13.11 9.22 -7.51
C ASN A 197 -11.68 9.54 -7.96
N SER A 198 -11.31 9.16 -9.19
CA SER A 198 -9.97 9.39 -9.72
C SER A 198 -9.64 10.87 -9.87
N ILE A 199 -10.62 11.70 -10.24
CA ILE A 199 -10.41 13.16 -10.36
C ILE A 199 -10.12 13.78 -8.99
N VAL A 200 -10.95 13.50 -7.98
CA VAL A 200 -10.78 14.04 -6.63
C VAL A 200 -9.51 13.50 -5.98
N ALA A 201 -9.23 12.21 -6.13
CA ALA A 201 -8.02 11.58 -5.61
C ALA A 201 -6.75 12.20 -6.23
N SER A 202 -6.70 12.32 -7.57
CA SER A 202 -5.54 12.89 -8.27
C SER A 202 -5.36 14.38 -7.94
N TRP A 203 -6.45 15.14 -7.86
CA TRP A 203 -6.40 16.55 -7.45
C TRP A 203 -5.91 16.69 -6.02
N SER A 204 -6.41 15.86 -5.11
CA SER A 204 -5.97 15.85 -3.72
C SER A 204 -4.50 15.50 -3.62
N TRP A 205 -4.00 14.48 -4.31
CA TRP A 205 -2.58 14.13 -4.32
C TRP A 205 -1.72 15.29 -4.87
N TYR A 206 -2.11 15.85 -6.02
CA TYR A 206 -1.38 16.96 -6.63
C TYR A 206 -1.36 18.23 -5.76
N SER A 207 -2.45 18.54 -5.06
CA SER A 207 -2.50 19.71 -4.18
C SER A 207 -1.56 19.56 -2.99
N HIS A 208 -1.41 18.34 -2.47
CA HIS A 208 -0.51 18.02 -1.37
C HIS A 208 0.96 18.05 -1.84
N GLN A 209 1.24 17.56 -3.05
CA GLN A 209 2.60 17.59 -3.60
C GLN A 209 3.12 19.00 -3.93
N ARG A 210 2.25 20.01 -4.06
CA ARG A 210 2.70 21.41 -4.16
C ARG A 210 3.42 21.90 -2.89
N LEU A 211 3.18 21.25 -1.75
CA LEU A 211 3.88 21.51 -0.50
C LEU A 211 5.21 20.71 -0.40
N ALA A 212 5.52 19.83 -1.36
CA ALA A 212 6.78 19.08 -1.37
C ALA A 212 8.05 19.93 -1.62
N ASN A 213 7.91 21.21 -2.00
CA ASN A 213 9.04 22.15 -2.13
C ASN A 213 9.40 22.86 -0.80
N LEU A 214 8.87 22.38 0.32
CA LEU A 214 9.23 22.89 1.64
C LEU A 214 10.69 22.53 1.98
N PRO A 215 11.38 23.38 2.75
CA PRO A 215 12.76 23.10 3.17
C PRO A 215 12.81 21.87 4.09
N LEU A 216 13.91 21.13 4.01
CA LEU A 216 14.17 19.99 4.90
C LEU A 216 14.16 20.44 6.36
N VAL A 217 13.27 19.85 7.16
CA VAL A 217 13.19 20.02 8.61
C VAL A 217 14.19 19.07 9.25
N ARG A 218 15.20 19.64 9.92
CA ARG A 218 16.20 18.86 10.64
C ARG A 218 15.72 18.54 12.04
N ILE A 219 15.92 17.31 12.49
CA ILE A 219 15.54 16.85 13.82
C ILE A 219 16.66 16.03 14.45
N GLY A 220 16.73 16.00 15.78
CA GLY A 220 17.74 15.26 16.53
C GLY A 220 19.16 15.79 16.32
N GLU A 221 19.35 17.10 16.11
CA GLU A 221 20.69 17.70 15.96
C GLU A 221 21.55 17.57 17.23
N ASP A 222 20.92 17.30 18.38
CA ASP A 222 21.53 16.99 19.67
C ASP A 222 21.95 15.51 19.81
N ALA A 223 21.73 14.68 18.80
CA ALA A 223 21.98 13.25 18.84
C ALA A 223 23.44 12.92 19.13
N HIS A 224 23.65 12.13 20.18
CA HIS A 224 24.97 11.65 20.58
C HIS A 224 24.88 10.23 21.14
N ARG A 225 26.03 9.55 21.24
CA ARG A 225 26.08 8.17 21.72
C ARG A 225 26.06 8.09 23.24
N ASN A 226 25.28 7.14 23.76
CA ASN A 226 25.28 6.76 25.15
C ASN A 226 26.68 6.27 25.56
N PRO A 227 27.30 6.85 26.60
CA PRO A 227 28.63 6.45 27.07
C PRO A 227 28.76 4.96 27.41
N LEU A 228 27.68 4.29 27.85
CA LEU A 228 27.70 2.84 28.11
C LEU A 228 27.93 2.01 26.84
N MET A 229 27.42 2.48 25.71
CA MET A 229 27.53 1.81 24.41
C MET A 229 28.89 2.02 23.76
N LEU A 230 29.67 2.98 24.26
CA LEU A 230 31.06 3.21 23.87
C LEU A 230 32.05 2.35 24.68
N LYS A 231 31.63 1.82 25.84
CA LYS A 231 32.48 1.03 26.73
C LYS A 231 32.46 -0.45 26.35
N GLY A 232 33.63 -1.02 26.05
CA GLY A 232 33.82 -2.45 25.78
C GLY A 232 34.57 -2.71 24.47
N ASP A 233 35.09 -3.93 24.32
CA ASP A 233 35.98 -4.29 23.20
C ASP A 233 35.23 -4.53 21.89
N ARG A 234 33.97 -4.99 21.97
CA ARG A 234 33.11 -5.25 20.81
C ARG A 234 32.29 -4.01 20.42
N LYS A 235 32.11 -3.81 19.12
CA LYS A 235 31.21 -2.77 18.55
C LYS A 235 29.77 -3.27 18.49
N ASN A 236 28.78 -2.41 18.35
CA ASN A 236 27.39 -2.85 18.17
C ASN A 236 27.05 -3.00 16.69
N LEU A 237 26.34 -4.06 16.35
CA LEU A 237 25.79 -4.26 15.01
C LEU A 237 24.33 -4.66 15.12
N THR A 238 23.45 -3.86 14.52
CA THR A 238 22.02 -4.14 14.44
C THR A 238 21.61 -4.34 13.00
N ILE A 239 20.88 -5.42 12.71
CA ILE A 239 20.16 -5.56 11.44
C ILE A 239 18.68 -5.25 11.68
N LEU A 240 18.12 -4.34 10.88
CA LEU A 240 16.68 -4.08 10.81
C LEU A 240 16.17 -4.66 9.49
N ILE A 241 15.27 -5.63 9.56
CA ILE A 241 14.59 -6.17 8.38
C ILE A 241 13.21 -5.53 8.29
N VAL A 242 13.00 -4.77 7.22
CA VAL A 242 11.69 -4.23 6.87
C VAL A 242 11.02 -5.24 5.94
N GLY A 243 10.06 -5.96 6.51
CA GLY A 243 9.21 -6.92 5.80
C GLY A 243 8.19 -6.22 4.92
N GLU A 244 7.76 -6.90 3.86
CA GLU A 244 6.71 -6.43 2.96
C GLU A 244 5.52 -7.39 2.97
N THR A 245 4.31 -6.84 3.10
CA THR A 245 3.01 -7.53 2.92
C THR A 245 2.76 -8.73 3.86
N SER A 246 3.64 -9.02 4.82
CA SER A 246 3.53 -10.15 5.73
C SER A 246 2.55 -9.83 6.87
N ARG A 247 1.49 -10.62 7.04
CA ARG A 247 0.46 -10.42 8.07
C ARG A 247 0.69 -11.34 9.26
N GLY A 248 0.42 -10.83 10.46
CA GLY A 248 0.65 -11.56 11.72
C GLY A 248 -0.22 -12.81 11.86
N ASP A 249 -1.36 -12.85 11.16
CA ASP A 249 -2.33 -13.96 11.23
C ASP A 249 -1.80 -15.29 10.65
N ASP A 250 -0.79 -15.24 9.79
CA ASP A 250 -0.22 -16.40 9.09
C ASP A 250 1.20 -16.76 9.63
N PHE A 251 1.58 -16.21 10.78
CA PHE A 251 2.82 -16.53 11.50
C PHE A 251 2.60 -17.60 12.56
N SER A 252 3.26 -18.76 12.45
CA SER A 252 3.11 -19.88 13.40
C SER A 252 3.59 -19.52 14.82
N LEU A 253 4.52 -18.57 14.95
CA LEU A 253 4.95 -18.00 16.24
C LEU A 253 3.79 -17.33 17.01
N GLY A 254 2.78 -16.84 16.28
CA GLY A 254 1.56 -16.24 16.84
C GLY A 254 0.42 -17.23 17.08
N GLY A 255 0.64 -18.52 16.82
CA GLY A 255 -0.39 -19.56 16.96
C GLY A 255 -1.10 -19.94 15.65
N TYR A 256 -0.62 -19.48 14.50
CA TYR A 256 -1.13 -19.95 13.21
C TYR A 256 -0.94 -21.48 13.06
N PRO A 257 -1.95 -22.25 12.61
CA PRO A 257 -1.89 -23.71 12.65
C PRO A 257 -0.88 -24.38 11.72
N ARG A 258 -0.45 -23.71 10.63
CA ARG A 258 0.58 -24.24 9.74
C ARG A 258 1.93 -23.74 10.19
N ASP A 259 2.93 -24.62 10.13
CA ASP A 259 4.29 -24.31 10.58
C ASP A 259 5.03 -23.43 9.54
N THR A 260 4.71 -22.14 9.52
CA THR A 260 5.26 -21.14 8.60
C THR A 260 6.56 -20.51 9.11
N ASN A 261 6.89 -20.65 10.40
CA ASN A 261 8.14 -20.14 10.99
C ASN A 261 8.98 -21.19 11.75
N PRO A 262 9.31 -22.34 11.13
CA PRO A 262 10.01 -23.44 11.79
C PRO A 262 11.47 -23.14 12.20
N LEU A 263 12.14 -22.20 11.53
CA LEU A 263 13.53 -21.80 11.85
C LEU A 263 13.53 -20.82 13.01
N LEU A 264 12.73 -19.76 12.93
CA LEU A 264 12.65 -18.73 13.97
C LEU A 264 12.15 -19.27 15.31
N ALA A 265 11.32 -20.33 15.30
CA ALA A 265 10.92 -21.04 16.51
C ALA A 265 12.10 -21.63 17.30
N LYS A 266 13.29 -21.75 16.69
CA LYS A 266 14.53 -22.29 17.30
C LYS A 266 15.57 -21.20 17.60
N ASP A 267 15.32 -19.96 17.22
CA ASP A 267 16.31 -18.87 17.31
C ASP A 267 16.23 -18.04 18.61
N ASP A 268 15.43 -18.47 19.58
CA ASP A 268 15.18 -17.75 20.84
C ASP A 268 14.71 -16.30 20.63
N VAL A 269 13.96 -16.04 19.55
CA VAL A 269 13.40 -14.72 19.22
C VAL A 269 12.28 -14.33 20.18
N ILE A 270 12.15 -13.03 20.44
CA ILE A 270 10.98 -12.46 21.12
C ILE A 270 9.97 -12.05 20.05
N TYR A 271 8.88 -12.80 19.92
CA TYR A 271 7.78 -12.50 18.99
C TYR A 271 6.68 -11.66 19.66
N PHE A 272 6.15 -10.67 18.94
CA PHE A 272 5.14 -9.73 19.40
C PHE A 272 3.81 -9.99 18.67
N PRO A 273 2.94 -10.89 19.16
CA PRO A 273 1.73 -11.35 18.48
C PRO A 273 0.61 -10.31 18.36
N HIS A 274 0.77 -9.11 18.92
CA HIS A 274 -0.22 -8.05 18.89
C HIS A 274 0.42 -6.75 18.39
N THR A 275 0.90 -6.76 17.14
CA THR A 275 1.56 -5.59 16.54
C THR A 275 0.77 -5.03 15.36
N THR A 276 0.57 -3.71 15.34
CA THR A 276 -0.16 -3.02 14.26
C THR A 276 0.72 -2.10 13.44
N SER A 277 0.46 -2.02 12.13
CA SER A 277 1.14 -1.12 11.21
C SER A 277 0.65 0.33 11.32
N CYS A 278 1.44 1.27 10.83
CA CYS A 278 1.04 2.67 10.68
C CYS A 278 0.09 2.85 9.48
N GLY A 279 0.43 2.24 8.35
CA GLY A 279 -0.35 2.25 7.12
C GLY A 279 -0.79 0.86 6.68
N THR A 280 -1.39 0.80 5.50
CA THR A 280 -1.79 -0.44 4.82
C THR A 280 -1.16 -0.52 3.42
N ALA A 281 -0.12 0.28 3.19
CA ALA A 281 0.65 0.36 1.95
C ALA A 281 2.06 0.82 2.30
N THR A 282 3.07 0.27 1.62
CA THR A 282 4.49 0.58 1.81
C THR A 282 4.77 2.08 1.77
N ALA A 283 4.14 2.80 0.83
CA ALA A 283 4.27 4.26 0.66
C ALA A 283 3.81 5.07 1.89
N ILE A 284 3.00 4.50 2.78
CA ILE A 284 2.58 5.13 4.04
C ILE A 284 3.36 4.56 5.21
N SER A 285 3.45 3.23 5.32
CA SER A 285 4.02 2.55 6.48
C SER A 285 5.50 2.82 6.63
N VAL A 286 6.28 2.75 5.54
CA VAL A 286 7.74 2.92 5.59
C VAL A 286 8.11 4.33 6.05
N PRO A 287 7.65 5.43 5.42
CA PRO A 287 8.01 6.76 5.89
C PRO A 287 7.51 7.04 7.32
N CYS A 288 6.33 6.51 7.68
CA CYS A 288 5.77 6.68 9.02
C CYS A 288 6.61 6.03 10.11
N MET A 289 6.94 4.74 9.99
CA MET A 289 7.68 4.03 11.05
C MET A 289 9.13 4.51 11.23
N PHE A 290 9.69 5.17 10.21
CA PHE A 290 11.00 5.82 10.26
C PHE A 290 10.93 7.30 10.69
N SER A 291 9.74 7.88 10.84
CA SER A 291 9.54 9.23 11.36
C SER A 291 9.43 9.28 12.90
N ASP A 292 9.55 10.46 13.49
CA ASP A 292 9.30 10.67 14.93
C ASP A 292 7.81 10.80 15.28
N MET A 293 6.92 10.58 14.30
CA MET A 293 5.47 10.78 14.43
C MET A 293 4.74 9.45 14.69
N PRO A 294 3.89 9.38 15.74
CA PRO A 294 3.02 8.23 15.91
C PRO A 294 1.91 8.24 14.85
N ARG A 295 1.41 7.07 14.45
CA ARG A 295 0.39 6.89 13.40
C ARG A 295 -0.79 7.86 13.49
N LYS A 296 -1.30 8.10 14.71
CA LYS A 296 -2.47 8.99 14.93
C LYS A 296 -2.20 10.45 14.53
N HIS A 297 -0.95 10.87 14.51
CA HIS A 297 -0.49 12.22 14.20
C HIS A 297 0.49 12.25 13.03
N TYR A 298 0.59 11.15 12.27
CA TYR A 298 1.43 11.07 11.09
C TYR A 298 0.96 12.08 10.03
N ASP A 299 1.90 12.92 9.60
CA ASP A 299 1.74 13.85 8.50
C ASP A 299 2.65 13.43 7.35
N GLU A 300 2.03 12.89 6.30
CA GLU A 300 2.72 12.40 5.10
C GLU A 300 3.56 13.50 4.44
N GLU A 301 3.07 14.74 4.40
CA GLU A 301 3.81 15.83 3.76
C GLU A 301 5.06 16.18 4.56
N LEU A 302 4.93 16.31 5.88
CA LEU A 302 6.05 16.59 6.77
C LEU A 302 7.10 15.48 6.71
N ALA A 303 6.69 14.21 6.74
CA ALA A 303 7.59 13.06 6.73
C ALA A 303 8.52 13.05 5.51
N HIS A 304 8.03 13.43 4.34
CA HIS A 304 8.84 13.50 3.12
C HIS A 304 9.91 14.60 3.13
N HIS A 305 9.75 15.64 3.94
CA HIS A 305 10.71 16.74 4.05
C HIS A 305 11.25 16.92 5.47
N GLN A 306 11.25 15.87 6.29
CA GLN A 306 11.84 15.86 7.62
C GLN A 306 12.93 14.78 7.67
N GLU A 307 13.98 15.04 8.45
CA GLU A 307 14.92 13.99 8.83
C GLU A 307 14.22 12.91 9.67
N GLY A 308 14.70 11.68 9.59
CA GLY A 308 14.09 10.53 10.27
C GLY A 308 15.08 9.77 11.15
N LEU A 309 14.68 8.58 11.55
CA LEU A 309 15.43 7.67 12.42
C LEU A 309 16.87 7.47 11.95
N LEU A 310 17.06 7.18 10.66
CA LEU A 310 18.38 6.85 10.10
C LEU A 310 19.30 8.08 10.02
N ASP A 311 18.75 9.27 9.80
CA ASP A 311 19.50 10.53 9.86
C ASP A 311 20.07 10.76 11.26
N ILE A 312 19.25 10.55 12.30
CA ILE A 312 19.62 10.71 13.71
C ILE A 312 20.68 9.68 14.12
N ILE A 313 20.49 8.42 13.75
CA ILE A 313 21.46 7.34 14.02
C ILE A 313 22.80 7.65 13.35
N GLN A 314 22.79 8.02 12.07
CA GLN A 314 24.00 8.38 11.34
C GLN A 314 24.70 9.60 11.95
N ARG A 315 23.94 10.62 12.36
CA ARG A 315 24.50 11.82 13.02
C ARG A 315 25.22 11.50 14.32
N ALA A 316 24.73 10.53 15.08
CA ALA A 316 25.40 10.04 16.28
C ALA A 316 26.71 9.29 15.99
N GLY A 317 27.13 9.16 14.73
CA GLY A 317 28.38 8.53 14.32
C GLY A 317 28.31 7.01 14.23
N ILE A 318 27.11 6.46 14.00
CA ILE A 318 26.90 5.05 13.70
C ILE A 318 26.80 4.89 12.18
N ASN A 319 27.48 3.88 11.63
CA ASN A 319 27.41 3.62 10.20
C ASN A 319 26.03 3.07 9.83
N VAL A 320 25.42 3.62 8.79
CA VAL A 320 24.12 3.15 8.29
C VAL A 320 24.29 2.65 6.86
N LEU A 321 23.69 1.50 6.56
CA LEU A 321 23.55 0.97 5.21
C LEU A 321 22.12 0.51 4.99
N TRP A 322 21.52 0.86 3.86
CA TRP A 322 20.22 0.32 3.42
C TRP A 322 20.39 -0.50 2.13
N ASN A 323 20.03 -1.79 2.18
CA ASN A 323 19.91 -2.63 0.99
C ASN A 323 18.42 -2.78 0.65
N ASP A 324 18.04 -2.38 -0.56
CA ASP A 324 16.66 -2.36 -1.02
C ASP A 324 16.36 -3.42 -2.07
N ASN A 325 15.33 -4.24 -1.84
CA ASN A 325 14.80 -5.22 -2.79
C ASN A 325 13.29 -5.04 -3.07
N ASP A 326 12.69 -3.90 -2.71
CA ASP A 326 11.22 -3.70 -2.69
C ASP A 326 10.77 -2.47 -3.52
N GLY A 327 11.54 -2.14 -4.55
CA GLY A 327 11.23 -1.02 -5.43
C GLY A 327 11.43 0.36 -4.79
N GLY A 328 12.19 0.45 -3.70
CA GLY A 328 12.68 1.70 -3.10
C GLY A 328 12.25 1.94 -1.65
N CYS A 329 13.06 2.71 -0.93
CA CYS A 329 12.90 3.00 0.50
C CYS A 329 11.91 4.12 0.84
N LYS A 330 11.14 4.60 -0.14
CA LYS A 330 10.07 5.61 0.00
C LYS A 330 10.54 6.90 0.71
N GLY A 331 11.80 7.28 0.57
CA GLY A 331 12.41 8.47 1.17
C GLY A 331 13.10 8.25 2.51
N ALA A 332 12.90 7.10 3.17
CA ALA A 332 13.48 6.81 4.48
C ALA A 332 15.01 6.66 4.46
N CYS A 333 15.59 6.34 3.29
CA CYS A 333 17.03 6.09 3.12
C CYS A 333 17.77 7.16 2.30
N ASP A 334 17.09 8.19 1.80
CA ASP A 334 17.64 9.15 0.81
C ASP A 334 18.92 9.87 1.28
N ARG A 335 19.14 9.97 2.59
CA ARG A 335 20.22 10.71 3.24
C ARG A 335 21.25 9.83 3.96
N VAL A 336 21.17 8.51 3.78
CA VAL A 336 22.16 7.54 4.27
C VAL A 336 22.69 6.69 3.11
N PRO A 337 23.85 6.03 3.25
CA PRO A 337 24.34 5.07 2.26
C PRO A 337 23.27 4.00 1.97
N HIS A 338 22.87 3.87 0.72
CA HIS A 338 21.86 2.92 0.29
C HIS A 338 22.19 2.36 -1.11
N GLN A 339 21.64 1.18 -1.41
CA GLN A 339 21.74 0.54 -2.72
C GLN A 339 20.46 -0.21 -3.04
N ASN A 340 20.06 -0.16 -4.32
CA ASN A 340 19.01 -1.03 -4.87
C ASN A 340 19.65 -2.34 -5.33
N VAL A 341 19.54 -3.40 -4.52
CA VAL A 341 20.16 -4.69 -4.84
C VAL A 341 19.43 -5.41 -5.97
N THR A 342 18.17 -5.07 -6.23
CA THR A 342 17.38 -5.58 -7.37
C THR A 342 18.04 -5.25 -8.70
N GLU A 343 18.65 -4.07 -8.82
CA GLU A 343 19.32 -3.60 -10.05
C GLU A 343 20.57 -4.42 -10.41
N LEU A 344 21.13 -5.17 -9.46
CA LEU A 344 22.23 -6.08 -9.73
C LEU A 344 21.82 -7.23 -10.65
N ASN A 345 20.51 -7.57 -10.68
CA ASN A 345 19.91 -8.60 -11.52
C ASN A 345 20.71 -9.91 -11.50
N LEU A 346 20.98 -10.43 -10.30
CA LEU A 346 21.86 -11.58 -10.12
C LEU A 346 21.26 -12.85 -10.78
N PRO A 347 22.06 -13.60 -11.57
CA PRO A 347 21.57 -14.78 -12.25
C PRO A 347 20.98 -15.83 -11.30
N GLY A 348 19.76 -16.27 -11.60
CA GLY A 348 19.06 -17.30 -10.82
C GLY A 348 18.41 -16.78 -9.52
N GLN A 349 18.55 -15.49 -9.20
CA GLN A 349 17.87 -14.86 -8.06
C GLN A 349 16.76 -13.88 -8.48
N CYS A 350 16.76 -13.43 -9.74
CA CYS A 350 15.83 -12.41 -10.23
C CYS A 350 14.92 -12.94 -11.34
N ILE A 351 13.66 -12.51 -11.33
CA ILE A 351 12.57 -12.87 -12.24
C ILE A 351 11.87 -11.57 -12.65
N ASP A 352 11.94 -11.24 -13.95
CA ASP A 352 11.19 -10.13 -14.56
C ASP A 352 11.33 -8.76 -13.86
N GLY A 353 12.50 -8.50 -13.27
CA GLY A 353 12.81 -7.23 -12.59
C GLY A 353 12.53 -7.21 -11.09
N GLU A 354 12.05 -8.31 -10.52
CA GLU A 354 11.98 -8.55 -9.07
C GLU A 354 13.00 -9.63 -8.68
N CYS A 355 13.46 -9.68 -7.43
CA CYS A 355 14.41 -10.69 -6.97
C CYS A 355 13.95 -11.37 -5.67
N TYR A 356 14.38 -12.61 -5.47
CA TYR A 356 14.29 -13.26 -4.16
C TYR A 356 15.14 -12.50 -3.14
N ASP A 357 14.63 -12.35 -1.93
CA ASP A 357 15.28 -11.56 -0.86
C ASP A 357 16.66 -12.05 -0.43
N GLU A 358 17.07 -13.26 -0.83
CA GLU A 358 18.45 -13.71 -0.65
C GLU A 358 19.49 -12.78 -1.31
N VAL A 359 19.09 -12.00 -2.32
CA VAL A 359 19.93 -10.99 -2.99
C VAL A 359 20.41 -9.90 -2.03
N LEU A 360 19.67 -9.61 -0.95
CA LEU A 360 20.01 -8.59 0.05
C LEU A 360 21.31 -8.88 0.81
N PHE A 361 21.76 -10.14 0.79
CA PHE A 361 23.00 -10.59 1.43
C PHE A 361 24.22 -10.51 0.51
N HIS A 362 24.05 -10.17 -0.77
CA HIS A 362 25.16 -10.08 -1.72
C HIS A 362 26.16 -8.99 -1.30
N GLY A 363 27.42 -9.38 -1.03
CA GLY A 363 28.48 -8.49 -0.56
C GLY A 363 28.32 -8.00 0.89
N LEU A 364 27.30 -8.48 1.62
CA LEU A 364 27.00 -8.00 2.97
C LEU A 364 28.02 -8.46 4.00
N GLU A 365 28.50 -9.70 3.88
CA GLU A 365 29.53 -10.27 4.77
C GLU A 365 30.85 -9.49 4.63
N ASP A 366 31.28 -9.23 3.40
CA ASP A 366 32.46 -8.39 3.11
C ASP A 366 32.32 -6.98 3.70
N TYR A 367 31.12 -6.37 3.61
CA TYR A 367 30.85 -5.07 4.23
C TYR A 367 31.00 -5.12 5.75
N ILE A 368 30.43 -6.14 6.41
CA ILE A 368 30.51 -6.31 7.88
C ILE A 368 31.96 -6.52 8.31
N ASP A 369 32.75 -7.29 7.58
CA ASP A 369 34.15 -7.54 7.91
C ASP A 369 35.04 -6.29 7.85
N HIS A 370 34.67 -5.32 7.01
CA HIS A 370 35.36 -4.04 6.88
C HIS A 370 34.71 -2.90 7.68
N LEU A 371 33.60 -3.18 8.37
CA LEU A 371 32.87 -2.19 9.14
C LEU A 371 33.71 -1.66 10.30
N LYS A 372 33.86 -0.33 10.37
CA LYS A 372 34.60 0.35 11.43
C LYS A 372 33.67 1.03 12.39
N GLY A 373 33.60 0.52 13.62
CA GLY A 373 32.72 1.07 14.66
C GLY A 373 31.36 0.38 14.65
N ASP A 374 30.36 1.08 15.18
CA ASP A 374 29.01 0.55 15.31
C ASP A 374 28.26 0.69 13.99
N GLY A 375 27.31 -0.22 13.74
CA GLY A 375 26.55 -0.24 12.49
C GLY A 375 25.08 -0.58 12.66
N VAL A 376 24.27 0.02 11.79
CA VAL A 376 22.90 -0.38 11.50
C VAL A 376 22.81 -0.72 10.02
N ILE A 377 22.31 -1.91 9.73
CA ILE A 377 22.07 -2.37 8.36
C ILE A 377 20.57 -2.59 8.23
N VAL A 378 19.94 -1.92 7.27
CA VAL A 378 18.54 -2.13 6.92
C VAL A 378 18.45 -3.02 5.70
N LEU A 379 17.68 -4.11 5.80
CA LEU A 379 17.34 -4.99 4.68
C LEU A 379 15.85 -4.81 4.38
N HIS A 380 15.53 -4.18 3.25
CA HIS A 380 14.15 -3.96 2.83
C HIS A 380 13.76 -5.04 1.83
N THR A 381 12.88 -5.94 2.26
CA THR A 381 12.53 -7.16 1.54
C THR A 381 11.29 -6.97 0.68
N ILE A 382 11.19 -7.65 -0.47
CA ILE A 382 9.91 -7.77 -1.20
C ILE A 382 8.95 -8.76 -0.52
N GLY A 383 9.45 -9.59 0.39
CA GLY A 383 8.67 -10.34 1.37
C GLY A 383 7.53 -11.13 0.73
N SER A 384 6.30 -10.79 1.11
CA SER A 384 5.09 -11.48 0.67
C SER A 384 4.31 -10.71 -0.41
N HIS A 385 4.92 -9.77 -1.12
CA HIS A 385 4.26 -8.86 -2.05
C HIS A 385 3.49 -9.59 -3.18
N GLY A 386 2.20 -9.28 -3.31
CA GLY A 386 1.29 -9.80 -4.34
C GLY A 386 1.26 -9.00 -5.65
N PRO A 387 0.47 -9.42 -6.66
CA PRO A 387 -0.31 -10.66 -6.72
C PRO A 387 0.53 -11.89 -7.07
N THR A 388 1.80 -11.73 -7.43
CA THR A 388 2.71 -12.81 -7.86
C THR A 388 3.37 -13.51 -6.67
N TYR A 389 2.59 -13.91 -5.67
CA TYR A 389 3.10 -14.57 -4.45
C TYR A 389 3.99 -15.79 -4.75
N TYR A 390 3.70 -16.52 -5.84
CA TYR A 390 4.47 -17.68 -6.28
C TYR A 390 5.90 -17.34 -6.76
N ASN A 391 6.19 -16.06 -7.05
CA ASN A 391 7.53 -15.56 -7.37
C ASN A 391 8.28 -15.04 -6.14
N ARG A 392 7.70 -15.10 -4.93
CA ARG A 392 8.34 -14.62 -3.71
C ARG A 392 9.18 -15.67 -2.99
N TYR A 393 9.15 -16.92 -3.46
CA TYR A 393 9.93 -18.00 -2.86
C TYR A 393 10.53 -18.93 -3.93
N PRO A 394 11.77 -19.41 -3.74
CA PRO A 394 12.35 -20.44 -4.58
C PRO A 394 11.63 -21.80 -4.49
N PRO A 395 11.78 -22.71 -5.47
CA PRO A 395 11.05 -23.99 -5.51
C PRO A 395 11.16 -24.85 -4.25
N GLN A 396 12.27 -24.82 -3.52
CA GLN A 396 12.46 -25.58 -2.28
C GLN A 396 11.55 -25.15 -1.12
N PHE A 397 11.03 -23.93 -1.17
CA PHE A 397 10.09 -23.36 -0.19
C PHE A 397 8.62 -23.58 -0.56
N LYS A 398 8.33 -24.21 -1.71
CA LYS A 398 6.98 -24.63 -2.11
C LYS A 398 6.50 -25.85 -1.31
N LYS A 399 6.22 -25.67 -0.01
CA LYS A 399 5.83 -26.75 0.92
C LYS A 399 4.32 -26.95 1.00
N PHE A 400 3.56 -25.87 1.04
CA PHE A 400 2.11 -25.91 1.14
C PHE A 400 1.51 -25.94 -0.26
N THR A 401 0.80 -27.03 -0.59
CA THR A 401 0.25 -27.28 -1.94
C THR A 401 -1.21 -27.74 -1.89
N PRO A 402 -2.00 -27.60 -2.98
CA PRO A 402 -1.66 -26.92 -4.24
C PRO A 402 -1.55 -25.39 -4.08
N THR A 403 -0.76 -24.75 -4.95
CA THR A 403 -0.54 -23.29 -4.99
C THR A 403 -1.38 -22.61 -6.09
N CYS A 404 -1.34 -21.29 -6.10
CA CYS A 404 -1.91 -20.36 -7.06
C CYS A 404 -0.77 -19.70 -7.84
N ASP A 405 -0.33 -20.38 -8.91
CA ASP A 405 0.82 -19.94 -9.72
C ASP A 405 0.34 -19.03 -10.88
N THR A 406 -0.35 -17.95 -10.53
CA THR A 406 -0.87 -16.93 -11.47
C THR A 406 -1.04 -15.60 -10.75
N ASN A 407 -0.97 -14.49 -11.48
CA ASN A 407 -1.32 -13.15 -10.98
C ASN A 407 -2.84 -12.88 -11.00
N GLU A 408 -3.65 -13.76 -11.60
CA GLU A 408 -5.11 -13.76 -11.51
C GLU A 408 -5.58 -14.45 -10.22
N ILE A 409 -5.10 -13.98 -9.07
CA ILE A 409 -5.28 -14.60 -7.76
C ILE A 409 -6.75 -14.82 -7.37
N GLN A 410 -7.66 -14.00 -7.87
CA GLN A 410 -9.10 -14.11 -7.67
C GLN A 410 -9.73 -15.34 -8.35
N ASN A 411 -9.05 -15.94 -9.32
CA ASN A 411 -9.49 -17.14 -10.03
C ASN A 411 -9.05 -18.43 -9.31
N CYS A 412 -8.15 -18.34 -8.34
CA CYS A 412 -7.74 -19.45 -7.50
C CYS A 412 -8.75 -19.67 -6.36
N SER A 413 -8.81 -20.90 -5.83
CA SER A 413 -9.50 -21.09 -4.55
C SER A 413 -8.75 -20.35 -3.45
N GLN A 414 -9.48 -19.80 -2.47
CA GLN A 414 -8.89 -19.09 -1.35
C GLN A 414 -7.81 -19.92 -0.63
N GLN A 415 -8.02 -21.23 -0.49
CA GLN A 415 -7.04 -22.12 0.13
C GLN A 415 -5.77 -22.31 -0.71
N GLN A 416 -5.84 -22.28 -2.04
CA GLN A 416 -4.65 -22.27 -2.89
C GLN A 416 -3.87 -20.97 -2.70
N LEU A 417 -4.57 -19.84 -2.64
CA LEU A 417 -3.95 -18.54 -2.44
C LEU A 417 -3.25 -18.47 -1.08
N ILE A 418 -3.95 -18.83 0.01
CA ILE A 418 -3.37 -18.88 1.36
C ILE A 418 -2.15 -19.81 1.39
N LYS A 419 -2.20 -21.01 0.81
CA LYS A 419 -1.02 -21.89 0.77
C LYS A 419 0.16 -21.31 -0.02
N THR A 420 -0.12 -20.53 -1.06
CA THR A 420 0.92 -19.84 -1.83
C THR A 420 1.55 -18.75 -0.98
N TYR A 421 0.73 -17.99 -0.27
CA TYR A 421 1.15 -16.98 0.69
C TYR A 421 1.92 -17.60 1.89
N ASP A 422 1.46 -18.70 2.46
CA ASP A 422 2.18 -19.42 3.53
C ASP A 422 3.61 -19.81 3.13
N ASN A 423 3.84 -20.12 1.84
CA ASN A 423 5.19 -20.40 1.33
C ASN A 423 6.06 -19.14 1.24
N THR A 424 5.48 -17.94 1.05
CA THR A 424 6.21 -16.67 1.14
C THR A 424 6.63 -16.41 2.58
N VAL A 425 5.73 -16.64 3.55
CA VAL A 425 6.03 -16.52 4.99
C VAL A 425 7.12 -17.51 5.42
N LEU A 426 7.09 -18.74 4.89
CA LEU A 426 8.14 -19.73 5.11
C LEU A 426 9.50 -19.30 4.53
N TYR A 427 9.50 -18.53 3.44
CA TYR A 427 10.73 -17.95 2.92
C TYR A 427 11.21 -16.76 3.76
N VAL A 428 10.29 -15.92 4.25
CA VAL A 428 10.60 -14.86 5.21
C VAL A 428 11.24 -15.42 6.49
N ASP A 429 10.72 -16.54 7.03
CA ASP A 429 11.33 -17.29 8.14
C ASP A 429 12.81 -17.60 7.88
N TYR A 430 13.12 -18.11 6.69
CA TYR A 430 14.49 -18.38 6.26
C TYR A 430 15.35 -17.12 6.11
N ILE A 431 14.82 -16.03 5.55
CA ILE A 431 15.57 -14.78 5.38
C ILE A 431 15.95 -14.17 6.74
N VAL A 432 15.02 -14.17 7.70
CA VAL A 432 15.29 -13.67 9.04
C VAL A 432 16.26 -14.58 9.80
N ASP A 433 16.09 -15.91 9.76
CA ASP A 433 17.06 -16.87 10.32
C ASP A 433 18.46 -16.69 9.71
N LYS A 434 18.56 -16.49 8.39
CA LYS A 434 19.83 -16.23 7.71
C LYS A 434 20.52 -14.97 8.23
N ALA A 435 19.78 -13.89 8.46
CA ALA A 435 20.33 -12.67 9.06
C ALA A 435 20.75 -12.86 10.52
N ILE A 436 19.98 -13.60 11.33
CA ILE A 436 20.36 -13.97 12.69
C ILE A 436 21.66 -14.80 12.68
N ASN A 437 21.78 -15.78 11.79
CA ASN A 437 22.96 -16.63 11.68
C ASN A 437 24.20 -15.87 11.17
N LEU A 438 24.02 -14.90 10.26
CA LEU A 438 25.08 -13.96 9.89
C LEU A 438 25.55 -13.15 11.11
N LEU A 439 24.62 -12.58 11.89
CA LEU A 439 24.97 -11.86 13.12
C LEU A 439 25.65 -12.75 14.17
N LYS A 440 25.23 -14.01 14.32
CA LYS A 440 25.90 -14.98 15.21
C LYS A 440 27.35 -15.24 14.76
N SER A 441 27.61 -15.30 13.45
CA SER A 441 28.95 -15.57 12.91
C SER A 441 29.98 -14.47 13.20
N HIS A 442 29.54 -13.24 13.49
CA HIS A 442 30.39 -12.09 13.80
C HIS A 442 30.37 -11.68 15.28
N GLN A 443 29.91 -12.54 16.19
CA GLN A 443 29.86 -12.26 17.64
C GLN A 443 31.23 -12.18 18.33
N ASP A 444 32.30 -12.57 17.64
CA ASP A 444 33.67 -12.33 18.09
C ASP A 444 34.02 -10.83 18.07
N LYS A 445 33.55 -10.10 17.04
CA LYS A 445 33.80 -8.67 16.82
C LYS A 445 32.67 -7.76 17.33
N PHE A 446 31.42 -8.24 17.30
CA PHE A 446 30.24 -7.41 17.54
C PHE A 446 29.32 -7.92 18.65
N THR A 447 28.74 -6.99 19.38
CA THR A 447 27.52 -7.19 20.17
C THR A 447 26.32 -7.02 19.24
N THR A 448 25.59 -8.11 18.96
CA THR A 448 24.62 -8.15 17.86
C THR A 448 23.16 -8.15 18.30
N SER A 449 22.30 -7.55 17.47
CA SER A 449 20.84 -7.52 17.64
C SER A 449 20.14 -7.49 16.28
N LEU A 450 18.89 -7.93 16.24
CA LEU A 450 18.04 -7.88 15.05
C LEU A 450 16.62 -7.46 15.41
N VAL A 451 16.01 -6.67 14.53
CA VAL A 451 14.58 -6.35 14.55
C VAL A 451 14.00 -6.73 13.19
N TYR A 452 12.88 -7.43 13.18
CA TYR A 452 12.07 -7.64 11.99
C TYR A 452 10.66 -7.14 12.26
N LEU A 453 10.09 -6.42 11.30
CA LEU A 453 8.68 -6.06 11.28
C LEU A 453 8.19 -5.90 9.84
N SER A 454 6.97 -6.36 9.55
CA SER A 454 6.35 -6.07 8.26
C SER A 454 5.79 -4.65 8.24
N ASP A 455 5.81 -4.04 7.06
CA ASP A 455 5.29 -2.71 6.79
C ASP A 455 3.74 -2.65 6.88
N HIS A 456 3.04 -3.66 6.36
CA HIS A 456 1.61 -3.94 6.52
C HIS A 456 1.28 -5.42 6.28
N GLY A 457 0.03 -5.80 6.49
CA GLY A 457 -0.48 -7.14 6.18
C GLY A 457 -1.12 -7.25 4.79
N GLU A 458 -1.94 -8.27 4.56
CA GLU A 458 -2.50 -8.60 3.24
C GLU A 458 -3.92 -9.18 3.33
N SER A 459 -4.78 -8.82 2.37
CA SER A 459 -6.06 -9.53 2.15
C SER A 459 -5.90 -10.62 1.10
N LEU A 460 -6.37 -11.83 1.43
CA LEU A 460 -6.23 -13.05 0.62
C LEU A 460 -7.60 -13.57 0.16
N GLY A 461 -8.54 -12.66 -0.12
CA GLY A 461 -9.87 -12.96 -0.62
C GLY A 461 -10.99 -12.94 0.43
N GLU A 462 -10.68 -12.65 1.70
CA GLU A 462 -11.69 -12.47 2.74
C GLU A 462 -12.68 -11.38 2.32
N ASN A 463 -13.98 -11.71 2.34
CA ASN A 463 -15.05 -10.81 1.90
C ASN A 463 -14.88 -10.27 0.45
N GLY A 464 -14.10 -10.94 -0.38
CA GLY A 464 -13.81 -10.52 -1.76
C GLY A 464 -12.79 -9.38 -1.88
N VAL A 465 -12.04 -9.09 -0.81
CA VAL A 465 -10.94 -8.14 -0.81
C VAL A 465 -9.63 -8.90 -1.02
N TYR A 466 -8.81 -8.41 -1.94
CA TYR A 466 -7.47 -8.91 -2.20
C TYR A 466 -6.46 -7.78 -2.09
N LEU A 467 -5.17 -8.13 -1.98
CA LEU A 467 -4.08 -7.17 -1.86
C LEU A 467 -4.26 -6.28 -0.61
N HIS A 468 -3.66 -5.10 -0.66
CA HIS A 468 -3.61 -4.13 0.41
C HIS A 468 -3.92 -2.71 -0.11
N GLY A 469 -3.62 -1.68 0.68
CA GLY A 469 -3.85 -0.28 0.33
C GLY A 469 -5.27 0.22 0.62
N LEU A 470 -6.07 -0.49 1.41
CA LEU A 470 -7.36 0.03 1.85
C LEU A 470 -7.18 1.15 2.88
N PRO A 471 -8.03 2.18 2.89
CA PRO A 471 -7.92 3.25 3.88
C PRO A 471 -7.96 2.70 5.30
N TYR A 472 -6.99 3.07 6.14
CA TYR A 472 -6.78 2.48 7.46
C TYR A 472 -8.05 2.40 8.33
N SER A 473 -8.94 3.40 8.25
CA SER A 473 -10.19 3.42 9.03
C SER A 473 -11.16 2.28 8.73
N ILE A 474 -11.05 1.64 7.57
CA ILE A 474 -11.94 0.56 7.10
C ILE A 474 -11.20 -0.70 6.65
N ALA A 475 -9.87 -0.65 6.56
CA ALA A 475 -9.07 -1.81 6.24
C ALA A 475 -9.31 -2.94 7.27
N PRO A 476 -9.37 -4.20 6.83
CA PRO A 476 -9.50 -5.33 7.74
C PRO A 476 -8.24 -5.47 8.60
N ASP A 477 -8.36 -6.17 9.73
CA ASP A 477 -7.22 -6.44 10.61
C ASP A 477 -6.12 -7.21 9.88
N THR A 478 -6.47 -8.03 8.88
CA THR A 478 -5.49 -8.75 8.03
C THR A 478 -4.53 -7.82 7.28
N GLN A 479 -4.87 -6.55 7.03
CA GLN A 479 -3.97 -5.56 6.44
C GLN A 479 -3.19 -4.72 7.48
N LYS A 480 -3.57 -4.80 8.76
CA LYS A 480 -3.01 -3.96 9.84
C LYS A 480 -2.16 -4.74 10.83
N HIS A 481 -2.54 -5.97 11.11
CA HIS A 481 -1.88 -6.85 12.04
C HIS A 481 -0.64 -7.43 11.36
N VAL A 482 0.54 -7.02 11.84
CA VAL A 482 1.83 -7.35 11.25
C VAL A 482 2.68 -8.18 12.22
N PRO A 483 3.52 -9.09 11.73
CA PRO A 483 4.52 -9.76 12.54
C PRO A 483 5.60 -8.76 12.94
N MET A 484 6.02 -8.83 14.21
CA MET A 484 7.21 -8.14 14.70
C MET A 484 7.98 -9.10 15.62
N LEU A 485 9.31 -9.10 15.51
CA LEU A 485 10.19 -9.82 16.41
C LEU A 485 11.48 -9.06 16.68
N ILE A 486 12.07 -9.36 17.82
CA ILE A 486 13.40 -8.89 18.21
C ILE A 486 14.24 -10.10 18.60
N TRP A 487 15.47 -10.13 18.13
CA TRP A 487 16.49 -11.06 18.57
C TRP A 487 17.67 -10.29 19.17
N LEU A 488 18.12 -10.71 20.36
CA LEU A 488 19.24 -10.10 21.07
C LEU A 488 20.28 -11.18 21.37
N SER A 489 21.53 -10.95 20.95
CA SER A 489 22.63 -11.83 21.35
C SER A 489 22.76 -11.90 22.87
N LYS A 490 23.26 -13.02 23.41
CA LYS A 490 23.51 -13.15 24.85
C LYS A 490 24.41 -12.04 25.39
N ASP A 491 25.39 -11.62 24.58
CA ASP A 491 26.27 -10.49 24.88
C ASP A 491 25.49 -9.18 24.99
N TYR A 492 24.57 -8.90 24.06
CA TYR A 492 23.70 -7.71 24.12
C TYR A 492 22.87 -7.69 25.41
N GLN A 493 22.22 -8.82 25.72
CA GLN A 493 21.39 -8.96 26.92
C GLN A 493 22.20 -8.70 28.20
N GLN A 494 23.41 -9.27 28.30
CA GLN A 494 24.27 -9.11 29.47
C GLN A 494 24.86 -7.70 29.58
N ARG A 495 25.47 -7.21 28.49
CA ARG A 495 26.17 -5.92 28.45
C ARG A 495 25.23 -4.75 28.71
N TYR A 496 23.99 -4.85 28.23
CA TYR A 496 22.99 -3.79 28.33
C TYR A 496 21.85 -4.10 29.29
N GLN A 497 22.02 -5.16 30.09
CA GLN A 497 21.15 -5.57 31.20
C GLN A 497 19.67 -5.71 30.80
N VAL A 498 19.42 -6.25 29.62
CA VAL A 498 18.07 -6.51 29.13
C VAL A 498 17.59 -7.86 29.64
N ASP A 499 16.51 -7.86 30.40
CA ASP A 499 15.88 -9.07 30.91
C ASP A 499 14.98 -9.70 29.84
N GLN A 500 15.44 -10.79 29.23
CA GLN A 500 14.71 -11.50 28.17
C GLN A 500 13.37 -12.07 28.66
N ALA A 501 13.28 -12.53 29.92
CA ALA A 501 12.03 -13.08 30.46
C ALA A 501 10.99 -11.97 30.66
N CYS A 502 11.43 -10.77 31.10
CA CYS A 502 10.58 -9.58 31.12
C CYS A 502 10.07 -9.26 29.71
N LEU A 503 10.95 -9.23 28.70
CA LEU A 503 10.56 -8.94 27.32
C LEU A 503 9.55 -9.94 26.77
N GLN A 504 9.81 -11.24 26.94
CA GLN A 504 8.91 -12.30 26.47
C GLN A 504 7.51 -12.17 27.09
N LYS A 505 7.46 -11.85 28.38
CA LYS A 505 6.19 -11.66 29.08
C LYS A 505 5.44 -10.44 28.56
N ARG A 506 6.12 -9.32 28.34
CA ARG A 506 5.51 -8.09 27.81
C ARG A 506 5.05 -8.26 26.36
N ALA A 507 5.89 -8.87 25.52
CA ALA A 507 5.58 -9.15 24.13
C ALA A 507 4.29 -9.96 23.97
N SER A 508 4.07 -10.97 24.82
CA SER A 508 2.87 -11.82 24.80
C SER A 508 1.63 -11.24 25.48
N THR A 509 1.72 -10.07 26.12
CA THR A 509 0.61 -9.52 26.93
C THR A 509 0.22 -8.08 26.60
N LEU A 510 1.06 -7.35 25.88
CA LEU A 510 0.82 -5.94 25.53
C LEU A 510 0.66 -5.77 24.03
N ASP A 511 -0.04 -4.70 23.65
CA ASP A 511 -0.17 -4.28 22.27
C ASP A 511 1.01 -3.39 21.88
N TYR A 512 1.50 -3.58 20.66
CA TYR A 512 2.58 -2.82 20.06
C TYR A 512 2.16 -2.28 18.68
N SER A 513 2.96 -1.37 18.14
CA SER A 513 2.78 -0.90 16.77
C SER A 513 4.09 -0.42 16.19
N GLN A 514 4.07 -0.07 14.91
CA GLN A 514 5.18 0.60 14.25
C GLN A 514 5.57 1.94 14.91
N ASP A 515 4.70 2.57 15.71
CA ASP A 515 5.06 3.75 16.52
C ASP A 515 6.23 3.45 17.48
N ASN A 516 6.43 2.19 17.86
CA ASN A 516 7.51 1.77 18.75
C ASN A 516 8.89 1.69 18.06
N LEU A 517 8.94 1.61 16.72
CA LEU A 517 10.19 1.34 16.00
C LEU A 517 11.24 2.42 16.24
N PHE A 518 10.85 3.69 16.13
CA PHE A 518 11.76 4.84 16.21
C PHE A 518 12.55 4.85 17.51
N SER A 519 11.87 4.90 18.66
CA SER A 519 12.53 4.94 19.97
C SER A 519 13.22 3.62 20.32
N THR A 520 12.68 2.48 19.90
CA THR A 520 13.33 1.17 20.12
C THR A 520 14.66 1.08 19.37
N MET A 521 14.74 1.56 18.14
CA MET A 521 15.98 1.57 17.36
C MET A 521 17.01 2.57 17.92
N LEU A 522 16.59 3.74 18.39
CA LEU A 522 17.47 4.67 19.12
C LEU A 522 18.01 4.02 20.42
N GLY A 523 17.15 3.33 21.18
CA GLY A 523 17.54 2.61 22.39
C GLY A 523 18.47 1.42 22.10
N LEU A 524 18.21 0.66 21.02
CA LEU A 524 19.03 -0.46 20.57
C LEU A 524 20.46 -0.04 20.23
N THR A 525 20.57 1.07 19.52
CA THR A 525 21.82 1.65 19.02
C THR A 525 22.51 2.56 20.04
N GLY A 526 21.83 2.87 21.15
CA GLY A 526 22.35 3.71 22.20
C GLY A 526 22.44 5.19 21.81
N VAL A 527 21.57 5.67 20.94
CA VAL A 527 21.51 7.08 20.54
C VAL A 527 20.63 7.86 21.52
N GLN A 528 21.16 8.97 22.05
CA GLN A 528 20.47 9.87 22.96
C GLN A 528 20.18 11.18 22.22
N THR A 529 18.92 11.59 22.24
CA THR A 529 18.41 12.85 21.66
C THR A 529 17.10 13.23 22.36
N THR A 530 16.69 14.50 22.30
CA THR A 530 15.37 14.95 22.76
C THR A 530 14.18 14.25 22.07
N TYR A 531 14.41 13.62 20.91
CA TYR A 531 13.38 12.89 20.16
C TYR A 531 13.17 11.45 20.64
N TYR A 532 14.06 10.92 21.49
CA TYR A 532 13.87 9.60 22.07
C TYR A 532 12.75 9.61 23.11
N GLN A 533 11.75 8.75 22.93
CA GLN A 533 10.64 8.59 23.86
C GLN A 533 10.74 7.23 24.57
N ALA A 534 11.11 7.26 25.85
CA ALA A 534 11.30 6.05 26.65
C ALA A 534 10.03 5.18 26.80
N ALA A 535 8.85 5.76 26.61
CA ALA A 535 7.58 5.03 26.62
C ALA A 535 7.38 4.16 25.36
N ASP A 536 8.02 4.53 24.25
CA ASP A 536 7.91 3.85 22.96
C ASP A 536 9.06 2.87 22.72
N ASP A 537 10.15 2.94 23.49
CA ASP A 537 11.22 1.93 23.50
C ASP A 537 10.74 0.64 24.19
N ILE A 538 10.57 -0.41 23.38
CA ILE A 538 10.14 -1.75 23.80
C ILE A 538 11.09 -2.34 24.85
N LEU A 539 12.38 -2.05 24.75
CA LEU A 539 13.42 -2.62 25.61
C LEU A 539 13.47 -1.94 26.96
N GLN A 540 13.13 -0.66 27.04
CA GLN A 540 13.41 0.15 28.22
C GLN A 540 12.76 -0.40 29.50
N PRO A 541 11.47 -0.78 29.54
CA PRO A 541 10.86 -1.34 30.74
C PRO A 541 11.52 -2.64 31.26
N CYS A 542 12.32 -3.31 30.44
CA CYS A 542 13.03 -4.55 30.77
C CYS A 542 14.55 -4.37 30.88
N ARG A 543 15.08 -3.14 30.78
CA ARG A 543 16.45 -2.84 31.18
C ARG A 543 16.49 -2.72 32.70
N ARG A 544 17.37 -3.48 33.34
CA ARG A 544 17.62 -3.30 34.77
C ARG A 544 18.33 -1.96 34.93
N LEU A 545 17.76 -1.06 35.73
CA LEU A 545 18.47 0.14 36.15
C LEU A 545 19.69 -0.33 36.95
N SER A 546 20.89 0.08 36.52
CA SER A 546 22.07 -0.06 37.34
C SER A 546 21.83 0.71 38.64
N GLU A 547 21.83 0.01 39.78
CA GLU A 547 21.94 0.64 41.11
C GLU A 547 23.23 1.45 41.24
#